data_AF-A0A3C0T597-F1
#
_entry.id   AF-A0A3C0T597-F1
#
_cell.length_a   1.000
_cell.length_b   1.000
_cell.length_c   1.000
_cell.angle_alpha   90.00
_cell.angle_beta   90.00
_cell.angle_gamma   90.00
#
_symmetry.space_group_name_H-M   'P 1'
#
loop_
_entity.id
_entity.type
_entity.pdbx_description
1 polymer ?
#
loop_
_entity_poly.entity_id
_entity_poly.type
_entity_poly.pdbx_seq_one_letter_code
_entity_poly.pdbx_strand_id
1 'polypeptide(L)'
;MADLRKLGARSVPVVSRGTDFIYAQDLNQVAKFVELDEAVQPTLSPDVLVERLKRILDIAISCVQQIPHDKLQDQLPGRPRSLLSLANHIFEISAGLIKVTRGADFKGDVATATPDIDKTVAELTVYQRELLADLDTWWTQTDDRECKD
;
A
#
# COMPACT_ATOMS: atom_id res chain seq x y z
N MET A 1 20.58 9.35 6.56
CA MET A 1 21.13 7.98 6.61
C MET A 1 22.24 7.79 7.63
N ALA A 2 23.18 8.73 7.79
CA ALA A 2 24.26 8.60 8.77
C ALA A 2 23.74 8.42 10.21
N ASP A 3 22.75 9.22 10.63
CA ASP A 3 22.19 9.12 11.98
C ASP A 3 21.33 7.86 12.18
N LEU A 4 20.59 7.41 11.16
CA LEU A 4 19.90 6.12 11.17
C LEU A 4 20.87 4.94 11.31
N ARG A 5 22.02 4.99 10.63
CA ARG A 5 23.06 3.95 10.75
C ARG A 5 23.71 3.93 12.12
N LYS A 6 23.90 5.09 12.78
CA LYS A 6 24.39 5.16 14.17
C LYS A 6 23.42 4.48 15.15
N LEU A 7 22.12 4.57 14.90
CA LEU A 7 21.08 3.86 15.65
C LEU A 7 21.02 2.36 15.33
N GLY A 8 21.69 1.90 14.27
CA GLY A 8 21.58 0.52 13.78
C GLY A 8 20.33 0.26 12.93
N ALA A 9 19.55 1.29 12.60
CA ALA A 9 18.37 1.16 11.74
C ALA A 9 18.77 0.84 10.29
N ARG A 10 18.07 -0.12 9.69
CA ARG A 10 18.34 -0.63 8.34
C ARG A 10 17.29 -0.21 7.30
N SER A 11 16.20 0.38 7.75
CA SER A 11 15.09 0.83 6.92
C SER A 11 14.42 2.08 7.50
N VAL A 12 13.46 2.63 6.77
CA VAL A 12 12.60 3.76 7.15
C VAL A 12 11.13 3.38 6.90
N PRO A 13 10.14 4.02 7.57
CA PRO A 13 10.26 5.11 8.56
C PRO A 13 10.72 4.64 9.95
N VAL A 14 11.40 5.53 10.68
CA VAL A 14 11.93 5.29 12.04
C VAL A 14 11.49 6.41 12.97
N VAL A 15 11.10 6.05 14.20
CA VAL A 15 10.94 6.96 15.33
C VAL A 15 12.03 6.63 16.34
N SER A 16 12.75 7.65 16.82
CA SER A 16 13.88 7.48 17.73
C SER A 16 13.74 8.35 18.99
N ARG A 17 14.22 7.84 20.11
CA ARG A 17 14.29 8.54 21.40
C ARG A 17 15.65 8.28 22.03
N GLY A 18 16.52 9.29 21.99
CA GLY A 18 17.93 9.11 22.38
C GLY A 18 18.61 8.09 21.47
N THR A 19 19.07 6.98 22.05
CA THR A 19 19.72 5.87 21.32
C THR A 19 18.75 4.77 20.91
N ASP A 20 17.50 4.79 21.41
CA ASP A 20 16.50 3.77 21.10
C ASP A 20 15.71 4.16 19.86
N PHE A 21 15.21 3.16 19.12
CA PHE A 21 14.38 3.37 17.95
C PHE A 21 13.42 2.22 17.69
N ILE A 22 12.35 2.51 16.93
CA ILE A 22 11.42 1.54 16.36
C ILE A 22 11.20 1.83 14.86
N TYR A 23 10.74 0.83 14.12
CA TYR A 23 10.21 1.03 12.77
C TYR A 23 8.75 1.46 12.86
N ALA A 24 8.44 2.64 12.34
CA ALA A 24 7.15 3.32 12.54
C ALA A 24 6.04 2.78 11.61
N GLN A 25 5.92 1.46 11.53
CA GLN A 25 4.95 0.74 10.69
C GLN A 25 3.68 0.39 11.45
N ASP A 26 3.78 0.23 12.78
CA ASP A 26 2.66 -0.06 13.68
C ASP A 26 2.44 1.12 14.62
N LEU A 27 1.28 1.77 14.51
CA LEU A 27 0.95 2.93 15.32
C LEU A 27 0.78 2.60 16.80
N ASN A 28 0.43 1.36 17.16
CA ASN A 28 0.40 0.94 18.57
C ASN A 28 1.83 0.84 19.14
N GLN A 29 2.78 0.34 18.34
CA GLN A 29 4.20 0.36 18.74
C GLN A 29 4.72 1.79 18.86
N VAL A 30 4.31 2.69 17.97
CA VAL A 30 4.63 4.11 18.08
C VAL A 30 4.07 4.72 19.36
N ALA A 31 2.76 4.55 19.63
CA ALA A 31 2.12 5.07 20.84
C ALA A 31 2.82 4.57 22.11
N LYS A 32 3.13 3.27 22.17
CA LYS A 32 3.90 2.68 23.28
C LYS A 32 5.31 3.28 23.40
N PHE A 33 6.00 3.46 22.28
CA PHE A 33 7.36 4.01 22.25
C PHE A 33 7.41 5.48 22.69
N VAL A 34 6.37 6.25 22.40
CA VAL A 34 6.24 7.66 22.83
C VAL A 34 5.48 7.83 24.15
N GLU A 35 5.16 6.72 24.84
CA GLU A 35 4.48 6.70 26.14
C GLU A 35 3.10 7.41 26.13
N LEU A 36 2.39 7.32 25.00
CA LEU A 36 1.00 7.74 24.91
C LEU A 36 0.09 6.64 25.44
N ASP A 37 -0.76 6.98 26.42
CA ASP A 37 -1.82 6.12 26.95
C ASP A 37 -3.06 6.17 26.06
N GLU A 38 -2.85 6.00 24.75
CA GLU A 38 -3.90 5.94 23.74
C GLU A 38 -3.81 4.64 22.96
N ALA A 39 -4.89 3.86 23.00
CA ALA A 39 -5.01 2.70 22.15
C ALA A 39 -5.41 3.17 20.74
N VAL A 40 -4.65 2.75 19.71
CA VAL A 40 -5.02 3.02 18.32
C VAL A 40 -6.19 2.09 17.98
N GLN A 41 -7.40 2.55 18.24
CA GLN A 41 -8.63 1.79 18.14
C GLN A 41 -9.62 2.46 17.16
N PRO A 42 -10.51 1.67 16.52
CA PRO A 42 -10.63 0.21 16.64
C PRO A 42 -9.68 -0.56 15.72
N THR A 43 -9.14 -1.68 16.21
CA THR A 43 -8.54 -2.70 15.33
C THR A 43 -9.65 -3.40 14.55
N LEU A 44 -9.59 -3.34 13.23
CA LEU A 44 -10.55 -4.02 12.35
C LEU A 44 -10.16 -5.50 12.21
N SER A 45 -11.16 -6.38 12.07
CA SER A 45 -10.87 -7.78 11.76
C SER A 45 -10.24 -7.89 10.36
N PRO A 46 -9.42 -8.94 10.12
CA PRO A 46 -8.83 -9.20 8.82
C PRO A 46 -9.86 -9.25 7.67
N ASP A 47 -11.03 -9.87 7.89
CA ASP A 47 -12.12 -9.89 6.92
C ASP A 47 -12.59 -8.49 6.53
N VAL A 48 -12.76 -7.60 7.52
CA VAL A 48 -13.18 -6.21 7.28
C VAL A 48 -12.10 -5.42 6.55
N LEU A 49 -10.82 -5.67 6.84
CA LEU A 49 -9.71 -5.03 6.14
C LEU A 49 -9.69 -5.41 4.66
N VAL A 50 -9.83 -6.70 4.35
CA VAL A 50 -9.87 -7.21 2.97
C VAL A 50 -11.10 -6.71 2.22
N GLU A 51 -12.27 -6.71 2.85
CA GLU A 51 -13.50 -6.16 2.26
C GLU A 51 -13.32 -4.66 1.91
N ARG A 52 -12.78 -3.87 2.85
CA ARG A 52 -12.54 -2.44 2.62
C ARG A 52 -11.49 -2.21 1.54
N LEU A 53 -10.44 -3.01 1.48
CA LEU A 53 -9.44 -2.91 0.43
C LEU A 53 -10.08 -3.11 -0.94
N LYS A 54 -10.87 -4.18 -1.13
CA LYS A 54 -11.59 -4.44 -2.39
C LYS A 54 -12.47 -3.25 -2.78
N ARG A 55 -13.25 -2.73 -1.82
CA ARG A 55 -14.10 -1.56 -2.03
C ARG A 55 -13.32 -0.31 -2.41
N ILE A 56 -12.14 -0.08 -1.82
CA ILE A 56 -11.27 1.04 -2.20
C ILE A 56 -10.80 0.89 -3.64
N LEU A 57 -10.41 -0.32 -4.07
CA LEU A 57 -9.97 -0.57 -5.44
C LEU A 57 -11.10 -0.36 -6.46
N ASP A 58 -12.33 -0.78 -6.13
CA ASP A 58 -13.52 -0.53 -6.97
C ASP A 58 -13.86 0.96 -7.09
N ILE A 59 -13.83 1.69 -5.97
CA ILE A 59 -14.06 3.14 -5.99
C ILE A 59 -12.95 3.84 -6.79
N ALA A 60 -11.69 3.44 -6.60
CA ALA A 60 -10.56 4.03 -7.31
C ALA A 60 -10.72 3.89 -8.82
N ILE A 61 -11.04 2.69 -9.33
CA ILE A 61 -11.21 2.51 -10.78
C ILE A 61 -12.44 3.27 -11.30
N SER A 62 -13.53 3.35 -10.54
CA SER A 62 -14.70 4.16 -10.87
C SER A 62 -14.37 5.66 -10.99
N CYS A 63 -13.50 6.19 -10.14
CA CYS A 63 -13.00 7.55 -10.25
C CYS A 63 -12.11 7.72 -11.50
N VAL A 64 -11.22 6.78 -11.77
CA VAL A 64 -10.31 6.83 -12.93
C VAL A 64 -11.07 6.79 -14.26
N GLN A 65 -12.18 6.04 -14.33
CA GLN A 65 -13.08 5.97 -15.49
C GLN A 65 -13.73 7.30 -15.86
N GLN A 66 -13.73 8.29 -14.97
CA GLN A 66 -14.25 9.62 -15.23
C GLN A 66 -13.18 10.57 -15.82
N ILE A 67 -11.91 10.16 -15.86
CA ILE A 67 -10.82 10.96 -16.39
C ILE A 67 -10.78 10.82 -17.93
N PRO A 68 -10.88 11.93 -18.69
CA PRO A 68 -10.69 11.88 -20.13
C PRO A 68 -9.31 11.34 -20.50
N HIS A 69 -9.24 10.51 -21.54
CA HIS A 69 -7.99 9.83 -21.91
C HIS A 69 -6.83 10.81 -22.20
N ASP A 70 -7.12 11.92 -22.87
CA ASP A 70 -6.18 12.99 -23.19
C ASP A 70 -5.65 13.74 -21.96
N LYS A 71 -6.28 13.54 -20.78
CA LYS A 71 -5.89 14.14 -19.51
C LYS A 71 -5.06 13.23 -18.62
N LEU A 72 -4.90 11.95 -18.97
CA LEU A 72 -4.17 10.98 -18.13
C LEU A 72 -2.71 11.39 -17.86
N GLN A 73 -2.09 12.13 -18.78
CA GLN A 73 -0.72 12.62 -18.63
C GLN A 73 -0.61 13.96 -17.87
N ASP A 74 -1.72 14.63 -17.58
CA ASP A 74 -1.71 15.88 -16.83
C ASP A 74 -1.12 15.65 -15.43
N GLN A 75 -0.32 16.61 -14.96
CA GLN A 75 0.30 16.55 -13.64
C GLN A 75 -0.62 17.06 -12.55
N LEU A 76 -0.49 16.44 -11.37
CA LEU A 76 -1.15 16.92 -10.16
C LEU A 76 -0.58 18.28 -9.71
N PRO A 77 -1.41 19.21 -9.22
CA PRO A 77 -0.92 20.47 -8.66
C PRO A 77 0.11 20.24 -7.55
N GLY A 78 1.27 20.88 -7.66
CA GLY A 78 2.33 20.81 -6.64
C GLY A 78 3.07 19.48 -6.54
N ARG A 79 2.83 18.54 -7.46
CA ARG A 79 3.53 17.23 -7.47
C ARG A 79 3.87 16.81 -8.91
N PRO A 80 5.14 16.52 -9.23
CA PRO A 80 5.55 16.06 -10.56
C PRO A 80 5.14 14.59 -10.77
N ARG A 81 3.84 14.32 -10.84
CA ARG A 81 3.23 13.00 -11.01
C ARG A 81 1.98 13.15 -11.88
N SER A 82 1.88 12.35 -12.93
CA SER A 82 0.70 12.31 -13.79
C SER A 82 -0.49 11.62 -13.11
N LEU A 83 -1.70 11.92 -13.58
CA LEU A 83 -2.91 11.21 -13.17
C LEU A 83 -2.79 9.70 -13.43
N LEU A 84 -2.23 9.28 -14.58
CA LEU A 84 -1.97 7.88 -14.89
C LEU A 84 -1.04 7.21 -13.88
N SER A 85 0.08 7.87 -13.57
CA SER A 85 1.04 7.35 -12.59
C SER A 85 0.42 7.21 -11.21
N LEU A 86 -0.40 8.18 -10.78
CA LEU A 86 -1.12 8.07 -9.51
C LEU A 86 -2.16 6.94 -9.54
N ALA A 87 -2.96 6.85 -10.60
CA ALA A 87 -3.98 5.82 -10.76
C ALA A 87 -3.37 4.42 -10.71
N ASN A 88 -2.31 4.17 -11.49
CA ASN A 88 -1.60 2.89 -11.48
C ASN A 88 -1.03 2.56 -10.10
N HIS A 89 -0.47 3.57 -9.41
CA HIS A 89 0.15 3.36 -8.11
C HIS A 89 -0.82 2.87 -7.03
N ILE A 90 -2.10 3.27 -7.08
CA ILE A 90 -3.12 2.74 -6.15
C ILE A 90 -3.21 1.22 -6.25
N PHE A 91 -3.21 0.68 -7.47
CA PHE A 91 -3.26 -0.76 -7.73
C PHE A 91 -1.93 -1.46 -7.42
N GLU A 92 -0.79 -0.81 -7.69
CA GLU A 92 0.54 -1.38 -7.38
C GLU A 92 0.75 -1.65 -5.89
N ILE A 93 0.18 -0.86 -4.99
CA ILE A 93 0.27 -1.12 -3.54
C ILE A 93 -0.34 -2.48 -3.20
N SER A 94 -1.54 -2.76 -3.71
CA SER A 94 -2.19 -4.05 -3.52
C SER A 94 -1.50 -5.17 -4.30
N ALA A 95 -0.98 -4.91 -5.50
CA ALA A 95 -0.19 -5.89 -6.24
C ALA A 95 1.11 -6.25 -5.51
N GLY A 96 1.75 -5.28 -4.86
CA GLY A 96 2.91 -5.50 -3.99
C GLY A 96 2.59 -6.43 -2.84
N LEU A 97 1.45 -6.24 -2.17
CA LEU A 97 0.94 -7.16 -1.15
C LEU A 97 0.79 -8.58 -1.70
N ILE A 98 0.15 -8.75 -2.86
CA ILE A 98 -0.01 -10.06 -3.49
C ILE A 98 1.34 -10.70 -3.87
N LYS A 99 2.31 -9.92 -4.33
CA LYS A 99 3.67 -10.44 -4.60
C LYS A 99 4.30 -10.98 -3.32
N VAL A 100 4.17 -10.26 -2.19
CA VAL A 100 4.70 -10.69 -0.90
C VAL A 100 4.01 -11.95 -0.40
N THR A 101 2.68 -12.05 -0.53
CA THR A 101 1.95 -13.26 -0.13
C THR A 101 2.32 -14.47 -0.98
N ARG A 102 2.85 -14.25 -2.19
CA ARG A 102 3.43 -15.27 -3.08
C ARG A 102 4.93 -15.53 -2.85
N GLY A 103 5.52 -14.97 -1.79
CA GLY A 103 6.91 -15.22 -1.39
C GLY A 103 7.93 -14.19 -1.84
N ALA A 104 7.51 -13.05 -2.41
CA ALA A 104 8.43 -11.94 -2.66
C ALA A 104 8.86 -11.26 -1.35
N ASP A 105 10.08 -10.71 -1.32
CA ASP A 105 10.54 -9.92 -0.19
C ASP A 105 9.72 -8.62 -0.05
N PHE A 106 9.36 -8.27 1.19
CA PHE A 106 8.77 -6.96 1.48
C PHE A 106 9.84 -5.86 1.45
N LYS A 107 10.10 -5.33 0.26
CA LYS A 107 11.04 -4.24 -0.01
C LYS A 107 10.31 -2.99 -0.49
N GLY A 108 10.95 -1.83 -0.33
CA GLY A 108 10.34 -0.53 -0.64
C GLY A 108 9.93 -0.34 -2.11
N ASP A 109 10.44 -1.16 -3.02
CA ASP A 109 10.18 -1.14 -4.47
C ASP A 109 9.14 -2.17 -4.94
N VAL A 110 8.62 -3.03 -4.06
CA VAL A 110 7.69 -4.12 -4.43
C VAL A 110 6.39 -3.62 -5.09
N ALA A 111 6.03 -2.37 -4.81
CA ALA A 111 4.83 -1.67 -5.25
C ALA A 111 5.13 -0.39 -6.07
N THR A 112 6.30 -0.29 -6.69
CA THR A 112 6.74 0.93 -7.40
C THR A 112 6.74 0.81 -8.91
N ALA A 113 6.08 -0.20 -9.49
CA ALA A 113 6.05 -0.34 -10.94
C ALA A 113 5.37 0.88 -11.59
N THR A 114 6.01 1.43 -12.62
CA THR A 114 5.49 2.54 -13.40
C THR A 114 4.64 1.99 -14.55
N PRO A 115 3.48 2.58 -14.85
CA PRO A 115 2.70 2.18 -16.02
C PRO A 115 3.44 2.61 -17.31
N ASP A 116 3.17 1.90 -18.39
CA ASP A 116 3.48 2.39 -19.74
C ASP A 116 2.78 3.73 -19.99
N ILE A 117 3.43 4.63 -20.73
CA ILE A 117 2.95 6.00 -20.92
C ILE A 117 1.63 6.08 -21.70
N ASP A 118 1.33 5.07 -22.50
CA ASP A 118 0.12 4.93 -23.32
C ASP A 118 -0.94 4.05 -22.65
N LYS A 119 -0.68 3.53 -21.44
CA LYS A 119 -1.64 2.69 -20.71
C LYS A 119 -2.97 3.42 -20.55
N THR A 120 -4.02 2.75 -21.01
CA THR A 120 -5.38 3.26 -21.07
C THR A 120 -6.15 2.99 -19.77
N VAL A 121 -7.27 3.70 -19.60
CA VAL A 121 -8.21 3.39 -18.50
C VAL A 121 -8.81 1.99 -18.63
N ALA A 122 -8.99 1.50 -19.86
CA ALA A 122 -9.48 0.14 -20.09
C ALA A 122 -8.48 -0.90 -19.58
N GLU A 123 -7.19 -0.72 -19.85
CA GLU A 123 -6.13 -1.60 -19.34
C GLU A 123 -5.97 -1.51 -17.82
N LEU A 124 -6.10 -0.31 -17.23
CA LEU A 124 -6.19 -0.17 -15.77
C LEU A 124 -7.39 -0.92 -15.18
N THR A 125 -8.54 -0.91 -15.88
CA THR A 125 -9.74 -1.63 -15.44
C THR A 125 -9.53 -3.15 -15.48
N VAL A 126 -8.89 -3.66 -16.53
CA VAL A 126 -8.52 -5.08 -16.62
C VAL A 126 -7.54 -5.44 -15.50
N TYR A 127 -6.49 -4.63 -15.31
CA TYR A 127 -5.51 -4.86 -14.27
C TYR A 127 -6.12 -4.88 -12.86
N GLN A 128 -7.04 -3.95 -12.57
CA GLN A 128 -7.76 -3.92 -11.29
C GLN A 128 -8.59 -5.19 -11.07
N ARG A 129 -9.26 -5.70 -12.11
CA ARG A 129 -10.04 -6.94 -12.01
C ARG A 129 -9.19 -8.17 -11.75
N GLU A 130 -8.05 -8.28 -12.44
CA GLU A 130 -7.09 -9.37 -12.22
C GLU A 130 -6.55 -9.33 -10.79
N LEU A 131 -6.24 -8.13 -10.29
CA LEU A 131 -5.78 -7.93 -8.93
C LEU A 131 -6.84 -8.29 -7.87
N LEU A 132 -8.11 -7.99 -8.11
CA LEU A 132 -9.19 -8.44 -7.23
C LEU A 132 -9.32 -9.97 -7.21
N ALA A 133 -9.21 -10.63 -8.37
CA ALA A 133 -9.26 -12.09 -8.45
C ALA A 133 -8.07 -12.74 -7.72
N ASP A 134 -6.89 -12.15 -7.83
CA ASP A 134 -5.70 -12.55 -7.09
C ASP A 134 -5.89 -12.40 -5.58
N LEU A 135 -6.47 -11.27 -5.15
CA LEU A 135 -6.78 -10.99 -3.74
C LEU A 135 -7.83 -11.96 -3.19
N ASP A 136 -8.88 -12.28 -3.96
CA ASP A 136 -9.89 -13.28 -3.61
C ASP A 136 -9.29 -14.66 -3.45
N THR A 137 -8.42 -15.05 -4.39
CA THR A 137 -7.74 -16.35 -4.38
C THR A 137 -6.86 -16.47 -3.14
N TRP A 138 -6.00 -15.47 -2.91
CA TRP A 138 -5.14 -15.46 -1.74
C TRP A 138 -5.96 -15.50 -0.44
N TRP A 139 -6.99 -14.67 -0.31
CA TRP A 139 -7.80 -14.61 0.91
C TRP A 139 -8.51 -15.92 1.21
N THR A 140 -9.05 -16.57 0.17
CA THR A 140 -9.75 -17.86 0.32
C THR A 140 -8.80 -18.97 0.73
N GLN A 141 -7.55 -18.92 0.28
CA GLN A 141 -6.50 -19.93 0.56
C GLN A 141 -5.68 -19.62 1.82
N THR A 142 -5.93 -18.48 2.49
CA THR A 142 -5.24 -18.14 3.74
C THR A 142 -5.92 -18.85 4.90
N ASP A 143 -5.19 -19.81 5.49
CA ASP A 143 -5.64 -20.60 6.63
C ASP A 143 -5.61 -19.79 7.94
N ASP A 144 -4.45 -19.21 8.29
CA ASP A 144 -4.33 -18.28 9.42
C ASP A 144 -4.56 -16.83 8.97
N ARG A 145 -5.80 -16.40 9.12
CA ARG A 145 -6.23 -15.04 8.77
C ARG A 145 -5.92 -14.02 9.84
N GLU A 146 -5.67 -14.45 11.08
CA GLU A 146 -5.42 -13.57 12.21
C GLU A 146 -3.94 -13.39 12.52
N CYS A 147 -3.05 -14.09 11.80
CA CYS A 147 -1.60 -14.06 12.00
C CYS A 147 -1.24 -14.38 13.47
N LYS A 148 -1.83 -15.47 13.98
CA LYS A 148 -1.65 -15.97 15.34
C LYS A 148 -0.65 -17.12 15.45
N ASP A 149 -0.25 -17.70 14.32
CA ASP A 149 0.73 -18.79 14.24
C ASP A 149 2.17 -18.31 13.96
#